data_AF-A0A7W1D1V8-F1
#
_entry.id   AF-A0A7W1D1V8-F1
#
_cell.length_a   1.000
_cell.length_b   1.000
_cell.length_c   1.000
_cell.angle_alpha   90.00
_cell.angle_beta   90.00
_cell.angle_gamma   90.00
#
_symmetry.space_group_name_H-M   'P 1'
#
loop_
_entity.id
_entity.type
_entity.pdbx_description
1 polymer ?
#
loop_
_entity_poly.entity_id
_entity_poly.type
_entity_poly.pdbx_seq_one_letter_code
_entity_poly.pdbx_strand_id
1 'polypeptide(L)'
;MERGISKSEAARLFDVSLSSVKRYSRMADGGGSLAPKKRPGRTPKVDEKTKRLLNEDMKERPAATIAERVRFLEVVTGKHLSYSTVWRVLKRLGWSRKKDQWAHRSEMSFEEPTGG
;
A
#
# COMPACT_ATOMS: atom_id res chain seq x y z
N MET A 1 -25.73 21.32 12.97
CA MET A 1 -27.10 21.00 12.51
C MET A 1 -27.83 22.29 12.25
N GLU A 2 -28.43 22.41 11.07
CA GLU A 2 -29.37 23.47 10.74
C GLU A 2 -30.45 23.52 11.84
N ARG A 3 -30.69 24.71 12.37
CA ARG A 3 -31.49 24.95 13.58
C ARG A 3 -32.94 24.54 13.31
N GLY A 4 -33.35 23.32 13.70
CA GLY A 4 -34.75 22.91 13.54
C GLY A 4 -35.13 21.58 14.19
N ILE A 5 -34.26 20.56 14.14
CA ILE A 5 -34.61 19.20 14.58
C ILE A 5 -33.69 18.72 15.69
N SER A 6 -34.27 18.16 16.76
CA SER A 6 -33.49 17.57 17.85
C SER A 6 -32.81 16.26 17.41
N LYS A 7 -31.67 15.89 18.01
CA LYS A 7 -30.95 14.64 17.66
C LYS A 7 -31.82 13.38 17.84
N SER A 8 -32.74 13.39 18.80
CA SER A 8 -33.68 12.29 19.05
C SER A 8 -34.80 12.23 18.02
N GLU A 9 -35.22 13.36 17.51
CA GLU A 9 -36.22 13.45 16.45
C GLU A 9 -35.65 13.05 15.09
N ALA A 10 -34.41 13.47 14.78
CA ALA A 10 -33.68 12.97 13.62
C ALA A 10 -33.49 11.45 13.66
N ALA A 11 -33.23 10.87 14.85
CA ALA A 11 -33.11 9.42 15.01
C ALA A 11 -34.42 8.69 14.62
N ARG A 12 -35.57 9.22 15.04
CA ARG A 12 -36.89 8.69 14.67
C ARG A 12 -37.21 8.89 13.19
N LEU A 13 -36.93 10.08 12.65
CA LEU A 13 -37.23 10.43 11.26
C LEU A 13 -36.49 9.54 10.25
N PHE A 14 -35.23 9.23 10.54
CA PHE A 14 -34.38 8.42 9.66
C PHE A 14 -34.32 6.93 10.05
N ASP A 15 -35.09 6.50 11.05
CA ASP A 15 -35.07 5.14 11.61
C ASP A 15 -33.65 4.63 11.92
N VAL A 16 -32.88 5.48 12.62
CA VAL A 16 -31.50 5.17 13.04
C VAL A 16 -31.34 5.35 14.53
N SER A 17 -30.31 4.73 15.08
CA SER A 17 -29.98 4.91 16.50
C SER A 17 -29.55 6.35 16.81
N LEU A 18 -29.89 6.82 18.02
CA LEU A 18 -29.43 8.10 18.54
C LEU A 18 -27.89 8.20 18.56
N SER A 19 -27.20 7.08 18.76
CA SER A 19 -25.73 7.02 18.73
C SER A 19 -25.18 7.31 17.32
N SER A 20 -25.82 6.81 16.26
CA SER A 20 -25.47 7.14 14.88
C SER A 20 -25.67 8.64 14.60
N VAL A 21 -26.81 9.21 14.97
CA VAL A 21 -27.05 10.66 14.81
C VAL A 21 -26.00 11.49 15.54
N LYS A 22 -25.65 11.14 16.79
CA LYS A 22 -24.60 11.81 17.56
C LYS A 22 -23.23 11.68 16.88
N ARG A 23 -22.88 10.50 16.35
CA ARG A 23 -21.61 10.25 15.63
C ARG A 23 -21.48 11.14 14.39
N TYR A 24 -22.51 11.18 13.55
CA TYR A 24 -22.51 12.00 12.34
C TYR A 24 -22.57 13.51 12.66
N SER A 25 -23.32 13.92 13.69
CA SER A 25 -23.33 15.32 14.16
C SER A 25 -21.93 15.80 14.54
N ARG A 26 -21.20 15.02 15.36
CA ARG A 26 -19.83 15.36 15.78
C ARG A 26 -18.88 15.45 14.59
N MET A 27 -19.07 14.58 13.59
CA MET A 27 -18.26 14.58 12.38
C MET A 27 -18.52 15.83 11.53
N ALA A 28 -19.78 16.27 11.44
CA ALA A 28 -20.17 17.51 10.76
C ALA A 28 -19.66 18.76 11.51
N ASP A 29 -19.85 18.81 12.84
CA ASP A 29 -19.43 19.95 13.68
C ASP A 29 -17.90 20.14 13.66
N GLY A 30 -17.15 19.05 13.49
CA GLY A 30 -15.69 19.06 13.33
C GLY A 30 -15.19 19.40 11.92
N GLY A 31 -16.07 19.78 10.99
CA GLY A 31 -15.70 20.12 9.60
C GLY A 31 -15.19 18.93 8.77
N GLY A 32 -15.39 17.70 9.26
CA GLY A 32 -14.95 16.49 8.58
C GLY A 32 -15.92 16.06 7.47
N SER A 33 -15.40 15.34 6.48
CA SER A 33 -16.25 14.71 5.46
C SER A 33 -17.19 13.68 6.09
N LEU A 34 -18.47 13.73 5.72
CA LEU A 34 -19.46 12.70 6.09
C LEU A 34 -19.37 11.45 5.21
N ALA A 35 -18.52 11.47 4.17
CA ALA A 35 -18.30 10.33 3.31
C ALA A 35 -17.76 9.13 4.12
N PRO A 36 -18.15 7.89 3.78
CA PRO A 36 -17.61 6.70 4.42
C PRO A 36 -16.08 6.68 4.38
N LYS A 37 -15.44 6.47 5.54
CA LYS A 37 -13.98 6.29 5.59
C LYS A 37 -13.59 4.98 4.92
N LYS A 38 -12.50 5.02 4.14
CA LYS A 38 -11.89 3.80 3.58
C LYS A 38 -11.44 2.89 4.72
N ARG A 39 -11.83 1.61 4.68
CA ARG A 39 -11.37 0.61 5.64
C ARG A 39 -9.86 0.40 5.46
N PRO A 40 -9.04 0.40 6.53
CA PRO A 40 -7.58 0.35 6.42
C PRO A 40 -7.02 -0.98 5.86
N GLY A 41 -7.85 -2.01 5.68
CA GLY A 41 -7.42 -3.30 5.14
C GLY A 41 -6.45 -4.04 6.09
N ARG A 42 -5.90 -5.16 5.61
CA ARG A 42 -4.93 -5.96 6.37
C ARG A 42 -3.53 -5.35 6.23
N THR A 43 -2.81 -5.23 7.35
CA THR A 43 -1.40 -4.82 7.35
C THR A 43 -0.56 -5.76 6.48
N PRO A 44 0.23 -5.22 5.52
CA PRO A 44 1.10 -6.05 4.68
C PRO A 44 2.11 -6.85 5.52
N LYS A 45 2.43 -8.08 5.09
CA LYS A 45 3.46 -8.92 5.73
C LYS A 45 4.88 -8.35 5.62
N VAL A 46 5.13 -7.48 4.65
CA VAL A 46 6.44 -6.91 4.35
C VAL A 46 6.44 -5.46 4.82
N ASP A 47 7.28 -5.18 5.82
CA ASP A 47 7.47 -3.84 6.37
C ASP A 47 8.34 -2.97 5.45
N GLU A 48 8.38 -1.67 5.74
CA GLU A 48 9.10 -0.71 4.91
C GLU A 48 10.62 -0.94 4.94
N LYS A 49 11.15 -1.42 6.06
CA LYS A 49 12.57 -1.76 6.21
C LYS A 49 12.97 -2.90 5.27
N THR A 50 12.17 -3.96 5.21
CA THR A 50 12.38 -5.11 4.32
C THR A 50 12.32 -4.69 2.86
N LYS A 51 11.42 -3.76 2.49
CA LYS A 51 11.38 -3.21 1.12
C LYS A 51 12.65 -2.45 0.77
N ARG A 52 13.17 -1.62 1.68
CA ARG A 52 14.42 -0.87 1.47
C ARG A 52 15.61 -1.81 1.27
N LEU A 53 15.76 -2.80 2.16
CA LEU A 53 16.81 -3.82 2.06
C LEU A 53 16.73 -4.59 0.74
N LEU A 54 15.52 -5.00 0.33
CA LEU A 54 15.34 -5.67 -0.95
C LEU A 54 15.70 -4.72 -2.11
N ASN A 55 15.34 -3.45 -2.05
CA ASN A 55 15.64 -2.50 -3.12
C ASN A 55 17.13 -2.21 -3.27
N GLU A 56 17.88 -2.14 -2.18
CA GLU A 56 19.34 -2.01 -2.17
C GLU A 56 19.99 -3.26 -2.76
N ASP A 57 19.56 -4.44 -2.31
CA ASP A 57 20.00 -5.73 -2.83
C ASP A 57 19.76 -5.91 -4.35
N MET A 58 18.67 -5.33 -4.88
CA MET A 58 18.39 -5.33 -6.32
C MET A 58 19.42 -4.52 -7.11
N LYS A 59 19.90 -3.41 -6.55
CA LYS A 59 20.91 -2.55 -7.19
C LYS A 59 22.30 -3.16 -7.10
N GLU A 60 22.65 -3.74 -5.96
CA GLU A 60 23.97 -4.35 -5.74
C GLU A 60 24.16 -5.65 -6.51
N ARG A 61 23.10 -6.47 -6.62
CA ARG A 61 23.17 -7.81 -7.21
C ARG A 61 22.09 -7.99 -8.28
N PRO A 62 22.17 -7.33 -9.45
CA PRO A 62 21.11 -7.37 -10.46
C PRO A 62 20.89 -8.75 -11.10
N ALA A 63 21.89 -9.63 -11.07
CA ALA A 63 21.78 -11.00 -11.59
C ALA A 63 21.13 -12.00 -10.61
N ALA A 64 20.95 -11.62 -9.34
CA ALA A 64 20.44 -12.54 -8.32
C ALA A 64 18.98 -12.94 -8.59
N THR A 65 18.73 -14.24 -8.47
CA THR A 65 17.43 -14.87 -8.59
C THR A 65 16.56 -14.56 -7.38
N ILE A 66 15.25 -14.76 -7.49
CA ILE A 66 14.33 -14.52 -6.36
C ILE A 66 14.56 -15.53 -5.23
N ALA A 67 14.99 -16.76 -5.53
CA ALA A 67 15.29 -17.75 -4.51
C ALA A 67 16.45 -17.28 -3.61
N GLU A 68 17.52 -16.76 -4.21
CA GLU A 68 18.65 -16.18 -3.48
C GLU A 68 18.23 -14.97 -2.64
N ARG A 69 17.31 -14.14 -3.17
CA ARG A 69 16.77 -12.98 -2.44
C ARG A 69 15.87 -13.37 -1.27
N VAL A 70 15.06 -14.42 -1.42
CA VAL A 70 14.30 -15.01 -0.31
C VAL A 70 15.26 -15.44 0.80
N ARG A 71 16.33 -16.15 0.45
CA ARG A 71 17.32 -16.60 1.41
C ARG A 71 18.06 -15.45 2.08
N PHE A 72 18.45 -14.44 1.32
CA PHE A 72 19.10 -13.23 1.84
C PHE A 72 18.20 -12.49 2.84
N LEU A 73 16.94 -12.26 2.49
CA LEU A 73 15.99 -11.58 3.37
C LEU A 73 15.71 -12.39 4.64
N GLU A 74 15.64 -13.72 4.54
CA GLU A 74 15.51 -14.60 5.70
C GLU A 74 16.70 -14.44 6.66
N VAL A 75 17.93 -14.45 6.14
CA VAL A 75 19.15 -14.28 6.95
C VAL A 75 19.21 -12.90 7.61
N VAL A 76 18.88 -11.84 6.88
CA VAL A 76 19.01 -10.46 7.39
C VAL A 76 17.87 -10.06 8.32
N THR A 77 16.64 -10.52 8.05
CA THR A 77 15.45 -10.06 8.79
C THR A 77 14.89 -11.11 9.76
N GLY A 78 15.34 -12.36 9.67
CA GLY A 78 14.77 -13.50 10.41
C GLY A 78 13.37 -13.91 9.96
N LYS A 79 12.83 -13.29 8.88
CA LYS A 79 11.47 -13.54 8.39
C LYS A 79 11.51 -14.43 7.15
N HIS A 80 10.85 -15.59 7.22
CA HIS A 80 10.65 -16.42 6.05
C HIS A 80 9.58 -15.83 5.13
N LEU A 81 9.99 -15.29 3.99
CA LEU A 81 9.11 -14.75 2.96
C LEU A 81 9.00 -15.73 1.80
N SER A 82 7.78 -16.03 1.37
CA SER A 82 7.60 -16.90 0.20
C SER A 82 8.06 -16.21 -1.09
N TYR A 83 8.47 -17.01 -2.07
CA TYR A 83 8.81 -16.56 -3.43
C TYR A 83 7.78 -15.57 -3.99
N SER A 84 6.49 -15.91 -3.94
CA SER A 84 5.42 -15.06 -4.47
C SER A 84 5.27 -13.74 -3.72
N THR A 85 5.68 -13.69 -2.45
CA THR A 85 5.68 -12.47 -1.65
C THR A 85 6.77 -11.53 -2.14
N VAL A 86 7.98 -12.03 -2.29
CA VAL A 86 9.12 -11.27 -2.83
C VAL A 86 8.81 -10.79 -4.25
N TRP A 87 8.33 -11.67 -5.14
CA TRP A 87 7.90 -11.30 -6.49
C TRP A 87 6.90 -10.14 -6.51
N ARG A 88 5.85 -10.20 -5.68
CA ARG A 88 4.84 -9.13 -5.60
C ARG A 88 5.43 -7.82 -5.10
N VAL A 89 6.39 -7.86 -4.17
CA VAL A 89 7.08 -6.66 -3.69
C VAL A 89 7.94 -6.06 -4.80
N LEU A 90 8.74 -6.88 -5.49
CA LEU A 90 9.56 -6.43 -6.63
C LEU A 90 8.73 -5.76 -7.72
N LYS A 91 7.60 -6.38 -8.10
CA LYS A 91 6.68 -5.81 -9.10
C LYS A 91 6.12 -4.44 -8.66
N ARG A 92 5.80 -4.27 -7.37
CA ARG A 92 5.32 -3.00 -6.82
C ARG A 92 6.41 -1.94 -6.72
N LEU A 93 7.64 -2.37 -6.47
CA LEU A 93 8.83 -1.52 -6.48
C LEU A 93 9.28 -1.16 -7.90
N GLY A 94 8.64 -1.68 -8.96
CA GLY A 94 8.95 -1.32 -10.34
C GLY A 94 10.08 -2.15 -10.97
N TRP A 95 10.52 -3.22 -10.32
CA TRP A 95 11.55 -4.10 -10.88
C TRP A 95 10.97 -5.08 -11.90
N SER A 96 11.71 -5.29 -12.99
CA SER A 96 11.41 -6.28 -14.03
C SER A 96 12.67 -7.04 -14.40
N ARG A 97 12.53 -8.30 -14.84
CA ARG A 97 13.67 -9.13 -15.24
C ARG A 97 13.73 -9.26 -16.76
N LYS A 98 14.87 -8.95 -17.36
CA LYS A 98 15.14 -9.04 -18.80
C LYS A 98 16.53 -9.62 -19.01
N LYS A 99 16.68 -10.59 -19.93
CA LYS A 99 17.98 -11.24 -20.25
C LYS A 99 18.75 -11.63 -18.99
N ASP A 100 18.07 -12.33 -18.08
CA ASP A 100 18.55 -12.77 -16.76
C ASP A 100 18.91 -11.70 -15.72
N GLN A 101 18.92 -10.42 -16.08
CA GLN A 101 19.18 -9.32 -15.16
C GLN A 101 17.90 -8.58 -14.76
N TRP A 102 17.91 -8.00 -13.57
CA TRP A 102 16.83 -7.13 -13.11
C TRP A 102 17.13 -5.67 -13.43
N ALA A 103 16.13 -4.98 -13.98
CA ALA A 103 16.18 -3.56 -14.31
C ALA A 103 14.98 -2.84 -13.70
N HIS A 104 15.19 -1.60 -13.25
CA HIS A 104 14.13 -0.77 -12.69
C HIS A 104 13.35 -0.08 -13.81
N ARG A 105 12.02 0.00 -13.69
CA ARG A 105 11.18 0.55 -14.76
C ARG A 105 11.52 2.00 -15.13
N SER A 106 12.00 2.80 -14.18
CA SER A 106 12.40 4.19 -14.47
C SER A 106 13.69 4.30 -15.29
N GLU A 107 14.47 3.23 -15.40
CA GLU A 107 15.68 3.20 -16.24
C GLU A 107 15.36 2.89 -17.71
N MET A 108 14.13 2.46 -18.01
CA MET A 108 13.71 2.11 -19.39
C MET A 108 13.19 3.30 -20.21
N SER A 109 13.49 4.54 -19.82
CA SER A 109 13.02 5.76 -20.52
C SER A 109 14.07 6.43 -21.42
N PHE A 110 15.21 5.81 -21.70
CA PHE A 110 16.17 6.42 -22.63
C PHE A 110 16.86 5.38 -23.53
N GLU A 111 16.31 5.25 -24.74
CA GLU A 111 17.03 5.07 -26.01
C GLU A 111 15.95 4.98 -27.11
N GLU A 112 15.51 6.15 -27.59
CA GLU A 112 14.95 6.22 -28.94
C GLU A 112 16.08 5.86 -29.91
N PRO A 113 15.91 4.88 -30.82
CA PRO A 113 16.89 4.67 -31.86
C PRO A 113 16.74 5.80 -32.89
N THR A 114 17.45 6.90 -32.68
CA THR A 114 17.77 7.82 -33.77
C THR A 114 18.90 7.21 -34.60
N GLY A 115 18.61 6.77 -35.82
CA GLY A 115 19.63 6.58 -36.84
C GLY A 115 19.30 5.52 -37.89
N GLY A 116 19.13 5.96 -39.14
CA GLY A 116 19.11 5.13 -40.34
C GLY A 116 18.19 5.68 -41.42
#